data_AF-A0A8H4AN27-F1
#
_entry.id   AF-A0A8H4AN27-F1
#
_cell.length_a   1.000
_cell.length_b   1.000
_cell.length_c   1.000
_cell.angle_alpha   90.00
_cell.angle_beta   90.00
_cell.angle_gamma   90.00
#
_symmetry.space_group_name_H-M   'P 1'
#
loop_
_entity.id
_entity.type
_entity.pdbx_description
1 polymer ?
#
loop_
_entity_poly.entity_id
_entity_poly.type
_entity_poly.pdbx_seq_one_letter_code
_entity_poly.pdbx_strand_id
1 'polypeptide(L)'
;MKTTYVITFILILFTNIVYPNWIPRKENNKSANICDKLDEYVNSPYSEEQFLKYSDIKACYELTSYNKTKAIQVIETVKEYFKGFYALLDQAKENPNPGFALRPIDLISELDLVLKNNYSYEYQFIYDVASLIEEMRDGHTKLRSDVYYKYTFDQGLSMYSVIKKDGTQQIKVFNDVKEPSNVDCQVIDIDDRPAIDVIIEFARDHTFFSRDLSARFNSALASLAFGNGDFSIAGQLFTYRDQLPKTPSISYTLNCNGKISKITREWQVPIENVQYESPYISGTSVGNATLIFDAFIARFYILQDFGVVLISTEDIINSSWDLEYHFLSNIVAGFKLFADKGIKKIILDLSNNGGGNIFIGNYINKLLFPNIQNFPLDYKVNDISIPFIKEISRIKKGIGNIFHYKSFLSIKTKASFDIVNDFIGNNIYTRGGVQVRYTSKAFHNDTTNYVGTFKLPKPPKFPWTEKDIVILTNGLCLSTCAIITQRLAEINVPTIAVGGFPNTRFSFAQYAVGDVSSSAEIQSLLELKNINSSLVSKLSLPSNLTLQFTLAEAYSIKNPNEVMDYAYRPADYQLYYDERSARDPSCLWIQAAEYFGK
;
A
#
# COMPACT_ATOMS: atom_id res chain seq x y z
N MET A 1 60.12 -35.02 31.37
CA MET A 1 58.66 -35.14 31.56
C MET A 1 58.07 -33.75 31.77
N LYS A 2 57.57 -33.15 30.69
CA LYS A 2 56.75 -31.94 30.70
C LYS A 2 55.68 -32.19 29.63
N THR A 3 54.43 -32.27 30.03
CA THR A 3 53.31 -32.45 29.11
C THR A 3 52.44 -31.20 29.22
N THR A 4 52.66 -30.30 28.27
CA THR A 4 51.81 -29.14 27.98
C THR A 4 50.81 -29.60 26.92
N TYR A 5 49.52 -29.52 27.21
CA TYR A 5 48.48 -29.74 26.19
C TYR A 5 48.36 -28.47 25.33
N VAL A 6 48.84 -28.57 24.09
CA VAL A 6 48.58 -27.60 23.03
C VAL A 6 47.32 -28.07 22.31
N ILE A 7 46.25 -27.28 22.38
CA ILE A 7 45.05 -27.48 21.54
C ILE A 7 45.33 -26.78 20.20
N THR A 8 45.60 -27.59 19.18
CA THR A 8 45.80 -27.15 17.81
C THR A 8 44.45 -26.85 17.16
N PHE A 9 44.17 -25.59 16.85
CA PHE A 9 43.09 -25.20 15.95
C PHE A 9 43.48 -25.57 14.52
N ILE A 10 42.89 -26.64 13.98
CA ILE A 10 42.97 -26.96 12.55
C ILE A 10 41.90 -26.13 11.83
N LEU A 11 42.35 -25.09 11.13
CA LEU A 11 41.55 -24.36 10.15
C LEU A 11 41.36 -25.26 8.92
N ILE A 12 40.20 -25.88 8.78
CA ILE A 12 39.79 -26.55 7.54
C ILE A 12 39.23 -25.48 6.61
N LEU A 13 40.08 -24.93 5.74
CA LEU A 13 39.68 -24.18 4.56
C LEU A 13 39.00 -25.14 3.58
N PHE A 14 37.66 -25.16 3.55
CA PHE A 14 36.93 -25.71 2.42
C PHE A 14 37.04 -24.73 1.24
N THR A 15 38.11 -24.85 0.45
CA THR A 15 38.12 -24.33 -0.91
C THR A 15 37.25 -25.25 -1.77
N ASN A 16 35.95 -24.96 -1.86
CA ASN A 16 35.13 -25.49 -2.95
C ASN A 16 35.52 -24.74 -4.23
N ILE A 17 36.62 -25.17 -4.84
CA ILE A 17 36.88 -24.90 -6.26
C ILE A 17 35.86 -25.74 -7.01
N VAL A 18 34.71 -25.14 -7.28
CA VAL A 18 33.78 -25.66 -8.28
C VAL A 18 34.44 -25.39 -9.63
N TYR A 19 35.05 -26.41 -10.21
CA TYR A 19 35.30 -26.40 -11.64
C TYR A 19 33.94 -26.23 -12.33
N PRO A 20 33.73 -25.21 -13.19
CA PRO A 20 32.54 -25.18 -14.02
C PRO A 20 32.66 -26.38 -14.96
N ASN A 21 31.88 -27.42 -14.68
CA ASN A 21 31.60 -28.43 -15.69
C ASN A 21 30.90 -27.70 -16.84
N TRP A 22 31.68 -27.35 -17.86
CA TRP A 22 31.21 -26.97 -19.17
C TRP A 22 30.42 -28.16 -19.73
N ILE A 23 29.13 -28.21 -19.43
CA ILE A 23 28.16 -28.92 -20.24
C ILE A 23 27.99 -28.04 -21.47
N PRO A 24 28.35 -28.48 -22.69
CA PRO A 24 28.03 -27.73 -23.89
C PRO A 24 26.51 -27.54 -23.92
N ARG A 25 26.05 -26.29 -23.84
CA ARG A 25 24.65 -25.95 -24.13
C ARG A 25 24.39 -26.54 -25.51
N LYS A 26 23.45 -27.48 -25.61
CA LYS A 26 22.81 -27.76 -26.90
C LYS A 26 22.26 -26.42 -27.39
N GLU A 27 22.82 -25.89 -28.47
CA GLU A 27 22.22 -24.82 -29.24
C GLU A 27 20.83 -25.31 -29.71
N ASN A 28 19.81 -25.09 -28.89
CA ASN A 28 18.45 -25.08 -29.37
C ASN A 28 18.31 -23.76 -30.12
N ASN A 29 18.53 -23.84 -31.42
CA ASN A 29 18.33 -22.79 -32.40
C ASN A 29 16.83 -22.49 -32.58
N LYS A 30 16.11 -22.17 -31.49
CA LYS A 30 14.82 -21.49 -31.54
C LYS A 30 15.15 -20.01 -31.66
N SER A 31 14.58 -19.33 -32.66
CA SER A 31 14.57 -17.87 -32.68
C SER A 31 13.94 -17.38 -31.38
N ALA A 32 14.76 -16.96 -30.42
CA ALA A 32 14.30 -16.37 -29.17
C ALA A 32 13.37 -15.21 -29.53
N ASN A 33 12.11 -15.28 -29.07
CA ASN A 33 11.16 -14.21 -29.30
C ASN A 33 11.61 -12.96 -28.50
N ILE A 34 10.99 -11.79 -28.75
CA ILE A 34 11.45 -10.57 -28.08
C ILE A 34 11.33 -10.63 -26.55
N CYS A 35 10.34 -11.34 -25.99
CA CYS A 35 10.27 -11.57 -24.54
C CYS A 35 11.41 -12.44 -24.03
N ASP A 36 11.73 -13.55 -24.71
CA ASP A 36 12.84 -14.43 -24.32
C ASP A 36 14.18 -13.66 -24.30
N LYS A 37 14.37 -12.75 -25.26
CA LYS A 37 15.54 -11.88 -25.34
C LYS A 37 15.59 -10.87 -24.19
N LEU A 38 14.46 -10.25 -23.86
CA LEU A 38 14.37 -9.35 -22.72
C LEU A 38 14.67 -10.09 -21.41
N ASP A 39 14.15 -11.30 -21.25
CA ASP A 39 14.41 -12.13 -20.07
C ASP A 39 15.88 -12.55 -19.97
N GLU A 40 16.51 -12.97 -21.07
CA GLU A 40 17.94 -13.28 -21.08
C GLU A 40 18.78 -12.03 -20.76
N TYR A 41 18.39 -10.87 -21.27
CA TYR A 41 19.09 -9.61 -21.04
C TYR A 41 19.01 -9.16 -19.58
N VAL A 42 17.81 -9.12 -19.00
CA VAL A 42 17.57 -8.73 -17.60
C VAL A 42 18.31 -9.65 -16.62
N ASN A 43 18.43 -10.94 -16.95
CA ASN A 43 19.13 -11.90 -16.10
C ASN A 43 20.64 -12.02 -16.39
N SER A 44 21.18 -11.22 -17.32
CA SER A 44 22.60 -11.26 -17.68
C SER A 44 23.45 -10.50 -16.65
N PRO A 45 24.46 -11.13 -16.03
CA PRO A 45 25.37 -10.45 -15.10
C PRO A 45 26.32 -9.46 -15.79
N TYR A 46 26.26 -9.34 -17.12
CA TYR A 46 27.11 -8.48 -17.95
C TYR A 46 26.30 -7.42 -18.74
N SER A 47 25.07 -7.13 -18.34
CA SER A 47 24.29 -6.05 -18.97
C SER A 47 24.96 -4.69 -18.74
N GLU A 48 25.38 -4.02 -19.81
CA GLU A 48 25.89 -2.65 -19.75
C GLU A 48 24.78 -1.58 -19.85
N GLU A 49 23.58 -1.92 -20.38
CA GLU A 49 22.46 -0.98 -20.43
C GLU A 49 21.71 -0.97 -19.09
N GLN A 50 21.34 0.23 -18.63
CA GLN A 50 20.54 0.43 -17.42
C GLN A 50 19.02 0.46 -17.70
N PHE A 51 18.63 0.63 -18.97
CA PHE A 51 17.24 0.82 -19.39
C PHE A 51 16.91 0.00 -20.63
N LEU A 52 15.76 -0.68 -20.61
CA LEU A 52 15.15 -1.35 -21.75
C LEU A 52 14.36 -0.36 -22.62
N LYS A 53 14.11 -0.74 -23.87
CA LYS A 53 13.32 0.08 -24.82
C LYS A 53 11.83 -0.19 -24.65
N TYR A 54 11.04 0.89 -24.51
CA TYR A 54 9.58 0.84 -24.50
C TYR A 54 9.00 0.01 -25.68
N SER A 55 9.54 0.18 -26.89
CA SER A 55 9.07 -0.53 -28.09
C SER A 55 9.21 -2.04 -27.97
N ASP A 56 10.27 -2.51 -27.32
CA ASP A 56 10.58 -3.93 -27.20
C ASP A 56 9.66 -4.58 -26.15
N ILE A 57 9.37 -3.86 -25.06
CA ILE A 57 8.37 -4.29 -24.06
C ILE A 57 6.98 -4.36 -24.68
N LYS A 58 6.57 -3.32 -25.42
CA LYS A 58 5.28 -3.30 -26.13
C LYS A 58 5.18 -4.49 -27.10
N ALA A 59 6.22 -4.73 -27.91
CA ALA A 59 6.25 -5.85 -28.83
C ALA A 59 6.15 -7.20 -28.09
N CYS A 60 6.80 -7.34 -26.93
CA CYS A 60 6.70 -8.50 -26.06
C CYS A 60 5.25 -8.73 -25.57
N TYR A 61 4.58 -7.68 -25.08
CA TYR A 61 3.20 -7.78 -24.59
C TYR A 61 2.20 -8.14 -25.70
N GLU A 62 2.49 -7.75 -26.93
CA GLU A 62 1.69 -8.05 -28.13
C GLU A 62 2.03 -9.41 -28.79
N LEU A 63 2.92 -10.23 -28.22
CA LEU A 63 3.25 -11.55 -28.79
C LEU A 63 2.13 -12.58 -28.62
N THR A 64 1.37 -12.50 -27.52
CA THR A 64 0.37 -13.52 -27.20
C THR A 64 -0.98 -13.09 -27.73
N SER A 65 -1.45 -13.78 -28.78
CA SER A 65 -2.79 -13.55 -29.34
C SER A 65 -3.89 -13.83 -28.32
N TYR A 66 -4.94 -13.02 -28.35
CA TYR A 66 -6.10 -13.21 -27.49
C TYR A 66 -6.77 -14.58 -27.70
N ASN A 67 -7.07 -15.28 -26.60
CA ASN A 67 -7.79 -16.55 -26.60
C ASN A 67 -9.09 -16.43 -25.79
N LYS A 68 -10.23 -16.43 -26.49
CA LYS A 68 -11.55 -16.25 -25.88
C LYS A 68 -11.90 -17.32 -24.84
N THR A 69 -11.52 -18.58 -25.06
CA THR A 69 -11.81 -19.66 -24.11
C THR A 69 -11.04 -19.48 -22.81
N LYS A 70 -9.75 -19.11 -22.89
CA LYS A 70 -8.93 -18.77 -21.71
C LYS A 70 -9.48 -17.53 -21.00
N ALA A 71 -9.89 -16.51 -21.75
CA ALA A 71 -10.48 -15.30 -21.18
C ALA A 71 -11.75 -15.60 -20.37
N ILE A 72 -12.66 -16.44 -20.90
CA ILE A 72 -13.86 -16.88 -20.18
C ILE A 72 -13.49 -17.59 -18.88
N GLN A 73 -12.50 -18.49 -18.91
CA GLN A 73 -12.05 -19.19 -17.71
C GLN A 73 -11.49 -18.22 -16.65
N VAL A 74 -10.67 -17.25 -17.05
CA VAL A 74 -10.15 -16.22 -16.14
C VAL A 74 -11.29 -15.43 -15.49
N ILE A 75 -12.26 -14.96 -16.27
CA ILE A 75 -13.40 -14.20 -15.75
C ILE A 75 -14.23 -15.02 -14.76
N GLU A 76 -14.57 -16.26 -15.09
CA GLU A 76 -15.36 -17.11 -14.20
C GLU A 76 -14.62 -17.40 -12.90
N THR A 77 -13.32 -17.72 -12.95
CA THR A 77 -12.51 -17.91 -11.74
C THR A 77 -12.44 -16.64 -10.88
N VAL A 78 -12.17 -15.47 -11.49
CA VAL A 78 -12.12 -14.18 -10.79
C VAL A 78 -13.47 -13.87 -10.13
N LYS A 79 -14.60 -14.14 -10.81
CA LYS A 79 -15.94 -14.00 -10.24
C LYS A 79 -16.14 -14.90 -9.02
N GLU A 80 -15.69 -16.16 -9.05
CA GLU A 80 -15.80 -17.07 -7.90
C GLU A 80 -14.97 -16.59 -6.70
N TYR A 81 -13.76 -16.04 -6.92
CA TYR A 81 -12.98 -15.40 -5.85
C TYR A 81 -13.75 -14.22 -5.21
N PHE A 82 -14.25 -13.30 -6.03
CA PHE A 82 -14.98 -12.14 -5.52
C PHE A 82 -16.25 -12.54 -4.76
N LYS A 83 -17.05 -13.46 -5.30
CA LYS A 83 -18.26 -13.97 -4.62
C LYS A 83 -17.90 -14.66 -3.29
N GLY A 84 -16.82 -15.43 -3.29
CA GLY A 84 -16.39 -16.23 -2.15
C GLY A 84 -15.82 -15.39 -1.01
N PHE A 85 -14.97 -14.43 -1.32
CA PHE A 85 -14.06 -13.85 -0.34
C PHE A 85 -14.09 -12.32 -0.23
N TYR A 86 -14.42 -11.61 -1.31
CA TYR A 86 -14.34 -10.15 -1.30
C TYR A 86 -15.48 -9.53 -0.50
N ALA A 87 -15.14 -8.98 0.67
CA ALA A 87 -16.12 -8.51 1.65
C ALA A 87 -16.92 -7.29 1.19
N LEU A 88 -16.31 -6.47 0.32
CA LEU A 88 -16.88 -5.22 -0.17
C LEU A 88 -17.63 -5.36 -1.51
N LEU A 89 -17.70 -6.57 -2.08
CA LEU A 89 -18.27 -6.83 -3.41
C LEU A 89 -19.68 -6.23 -3.57
N ASP A 90 -20.54 -6.50 -2.60
CA ASP A 90 -21.95 -6.15 -2.69
C ASP A 90 -22.17 -4.67 -2.34
N GLN A 91 -21.39 -4.13 -1.38
CA GLN A 91 -21.43 -2.72 -1.01
C GLN A 91 -21.03 -1.80 -2.16
N ALA A 92 -20.13 -2.26 -3.05
CA ALA A 92 -19.70 -1.49 -4.21
C ALA A 92 -20.82 -1.13 -5.20
N LYS A 93 -21.96 -1.83 -5.15
CA LYS A 93 -23.14 -1.53 -5.96
C LYS A 93 -23.92 -0.32 -5.44
N GLU A 94 -23.63 0.14 -4.23
CA GLU A 94 -24.30 1.25 -3.59
C GLU A 94 -23.75 2.59 -4.08
N ASN A 95 -24.57 3.64 -3.95
CA ASN A 95 -24.08 4.99 -4.15
C ASN A 95 -23.00 5.30 -3.12
N PRO A 96 -21.83 5.80 -3.54
CA PRO A 96 -20.79 6.14 -2.59
C PRO A 96 -21.24 7.29 -1.69
N ASN A 97 -20.71 7.32 -0.47
CA ASN A 97 -20.97 8.41 0.44
C ASN A 97 -20.54 9.77 -0.15
N PRO A 98 -21.29 10.85 0.13
CA PRO A 98 -20.92 12.19 -0.32
C PRO A 98 -19.48 12.52 0.05
N GLY A 99 -18.72 13.04 -0.90
CA GLY A 99 -17.29 13.35 -0.76
C GLY A 99 -16.37 12.38 -1.50
N PHE A 100 -16.82 11.16 -1.78
CA PHE A 100 -16.09 10.26 -2.67
C PHE A 100 -16.41 10.48 -4.14
N ALA A 101 -15.45 10.13 -5.01
CA ALA A 101 -15.51 10.33 -6.45
C ALA A 101 -15.30 9.00 -7.20
N LEU A 102 -16.24 8.09 -7.03
CA LEU A 102 -16.35 6.82 -7.74
C LEU A 102 -17.79 6.60 -8.18
N ARG A 103 -18.00 5.68 -9.12
CA ARG A 103 -19.35 5.24 -9.51
C ARG A 103 -19.73 3.97 -8.72
N PRO A 104 -21.02 3.69 -8.56
CA PRO A 104 -21.47 2.34 -8.18
C PRO A 104 -21.07 1.32 -9.25
N ILE A 105 -20.63 0.14 -8.82
CA ILE A 105 -20.12 -0.91 -9.71
C ILE A 105 -20.75 -2.26 -9.33
N ASP A 106 -21.45 -2.87 -10.29
CA ASP A 106 -21.76 -4.30 -10.24
C ASP A 106 -20.62 -5.08 -10.89
N LEU A 107 -19.57 -5.36 -10.11
CA LEU A 107 -18.32 -5.91 -10.63
C LEU A 107 -18.54 -7.25 -11.35
N ILE A 108 -19.47 -8.08 -10.89
CA ILE A 108 -19.77 -9.38 -11.50
C ILE A 108 -20.36 -9.18 -12.91
N SER A 109 -21.31 -8.25 -13.05
CA SER A 109 -21.95 -7.95 -14.33
C SER A 109 -20.99 -7.24 -15.29
N GLU A 110 -20.16 -6.34 -14.78
CA GLU A 110 -19.15 -5.60 -15.57
C GLU A 110 -18.07 -6.55 -16.11
N LEU A 111 -17.61 -7.52 -15.32
CA LEU A 111 -16.69 -8.57 -15.78
C LEU A 111 -17.27 -9.39 -16.96
N ASP A 112 -18.58 -9.61 -17.00
CA ASP A 112 -19.24 -10.25 -18.14
C ASP A 112 -19.26 -9.36 -19.40
N LEU A 113 -19.29 -8.03 -19.22
CA LEU A 113 -19.21 -7.07 -20.33
C LEU A 113 -17.81 -7.00 -20.93
N VAL A 114 -16.76 -7.15 -20.13
CA VAL A 114 -15.37 -7.16 -20.60
C VAL A 114 -15.14 -8.23 -21.68
N LEU A 115 -15.83 -9.38 -21.60
CA LEU A 115 -15.76 -10.47 -22.59
C LEU A 115 -16.37 -10.12 -23.96
N LYS A 116 -17.14 -9.03 -24.05
CA LYS A 116 -17.77 -8.56 -25.30
C LYS A 116 -16.88 -7.62 -26.10
N ASN A 117 -15.81 -7.11 -25.50
CA ASN A 117 -14.83 -6.27 -26.17
C ASN A 117 -14.03 -7.08 -27.20
N ASN A 118 -13.46 -6.37 -28.18
CA ASN A 118 -12.60 -6.96 -29.20
C ASN A 118 -11.13 -6.80 -28.80
N TYR A 119 -10.44 -7.91 -28.58
CA TYR A 119 -9.02 -7.93 -28.24
C TYR A 119 -8.21 -8.62 -29.33
N SER A 120 -7.06 -8.02 -29.66
CA SER A 120 -6.06 -8.65 -30.53
C SER A 120 -5.10 -9.50 -29.70
N TYR A 121 -4.75 -9.03 -28.50
CA TYR A 121 -3.71 -9.61 -27.66
C TYR A 121 -4.24 -9.90 -26.25
N GLU A 122 -3.69 -10.93 -25.60
CA GLU A 122 -4.03 -11.30 -24.23
C GLU A 122 -3.78 -10.14 -23.23
N TYR A 123 -2.69 -9.39 -23.45
CA TYR A 123 -2.35 -8.20 -22.65
C TYR A 123 -3.52 -7.22 -22.54
N GLN A 124 -4.19 -6.90 -23.66
CA GLN A 124 -5.28 -5.93 -23.68
C GLN A 124 -6.46 -6.40 -22.83
N PHE A 125 -6.79 -7.69 -22.91
CA PHE A 125 -7.83 -8.30 -22.09
C PHE A 125 -7.48 -8.25 -20.60
N ILE A 126 -6.27 -8.66 -20.22
CA ILE A 126 -5.85 -8.64 -18.80
C ILE A 126 -5.79 -7.21 -18.27
N TYR A 127 -5.37 -6.25 -19.08
CA TYR A 127 -5.36 -4.83 -18.75
C TYR A 127 -6.76 -4.31 -18.45
N ASP A 128 -7.75 -4.59 -19.31
CA ASP A 128 -9.13 -4.15 -19.10
C ASP A 128 -9.76 -4.78 -17.85
N VAL A 129 -9.48 -6.06 -17.57
CA VAL A 129 -9.92 -6.73 -16.33
C VAL A 129 -9.29 -6.08 -15.10
N ALA A 130 -7.98 -5.85 -15.11
CA ALA A 130 -7.28 -5.23 -13.99
C ALA A 130 -7.76 -3.80 -13.74
N SER A 131 -7.93 -3.01 -14.81
CA SER A 131 -8.42 -1.63 -14.75
C SER A 131 -9.84 -1.56 -14.19
N LEU A 132 -10.74 -2.45 -14.62
CA LEU A 132 -12.10 -2.55 -14.07
C LEU A 132 -12.08 -2.89 -12.57
N ILE A 133 -11.22 -3.82 -12.14
CA ILE A 133 -11.07 -4.14 -10.71
C ILE A 133 -10.55 -2.93 -9.94
N GLU A 134 -9.61 -2.18 -10.50
CA GLU A 134 -9.06 -0.96 -9.91
C GLU A 134 -10.11 0.19 -9.82
N GLU A 135 -11.16 0.20 -10.65
CA GLU A 135 -12.30 1.13 -10.53
C GLU A 135 -13.07 1.01 -9.21
N MET A 136 -12.94 -0.12 -8.51
CA MET A 136 -13.47 -0.32 -7.17
C MET A 136 -12.87 0.64 -6.14
N ARG A 137 -11.72 1.24 -6.49
CA ARG A 137 -10.91 2.11 -5.63
C ARG A 137 -10.76 1.45 -4.27
N ASP A 138 -10.03 0.35 -4.26
CA ASP A 138 -9.70 -0.41 -3.06
C ASP A 138 -8.22 -0.78 -3.16
N GLY A 139 -7.39 -0.24 -2.26
CA GLY A 139 -5.94 -0.42 -2.29
C GLY A 139 -5.50 -1.88 -2.13
N HIS A 140 -6.35 -2.75 -1.58
CA HIS A 140 -6.08 -4.18 -1.40
C HIS A 140 -6.65 -5.06 -2.50
N THR A 141 -7.39 -4.50 -3.46
CA THR A 141 -8.11 -5.29 -4.47
C THR A 141 -7.57 -5.01 -5.86
N LYS A 142 -6.81 -5.96 -6.41
CA LYS A 142 -6.14 -5.83 -7.71
C LYS A 142 -5.86 -7.18 -8.37
N LEU A 143 -5.89 -7.21 -9.69
CA LEU A 143 -5.37 -8.31 -10.49
C LEU A 143 -3.99 -7.91 -11.03
N ARG A 144 -3.00 -8.78 -10.84
CA ARG A 144 -1.64 -8.58 -11.35
C ARG A 144 -1.21 -9.78 -12.20
N SER A 145 -0.42 -9.48 -13.23
CA SER A 145 0.19 -10.46 -14.11
C SER A 145 1.71 -10.36 -13.97
N ASP A 146 2.37 -11.46 -13.66
CA ASP A 146 3.84 -11.52 -13.53
C ASP A 146 4.55 -11.20 -14.85
N VAL A 147 3.81 -11.21 -15.96
CA VAL A 147 4.31 -10.84 -17.29
C VAL A 147 4.07 -9.36 -17.57
N TYR A 148 2.85 -8.87 -17.32
CA TYR A 148 2.41 -7.55 -17.76
C TYR A 148 2.63 -6.41 -16.75
N TYR A 149 3.02 -6.75 -15.52
CA TYR A 149 3.39 -5.81 -14.46
C TYR A 149 4.84 -5.99 -14.02
N LYS A 150 5.66 -6.67 -14.85
CA LYS A 150 7.08 -6.94 -14.59
C LYS A 150 7.93 -5.68 -14.67
N TYR A 151 7.56 -4.74 -15.53
CA TYR A 151 8.35 -3.57 -15.87
C TYR A 151 7.70 -2.30 -15.35
N THR A 152 8.53 -1.36 -14.91
CA THR A 152 8.10 0.01 -14.60
C THR A 152 8.51 0.95 -15.73
N PHE A 153 7.76 2.04 -15.88
CA PHE A 153 7.97 3.05 -16.91
C PHE A 153 8.17 4.38 -16.22
N ASP A 154 9.32 5.01 -16.46
CA ASP A 154 9.76 6.21 -15.77
C ASP A 154 10.09 7.33 -16.78
N GLN A 155 9.63 8.54 -16.51
CA GLN A 155 9.94 9.73 -17.30
C GLN A 155 11.23 10.45 -16.86
N GLY A 156 11.80 10.07 -15.70
CA GLY A 156 12.90 10.80 -15.06
C GLY A 156 12.53 12.23 -14.67
N LEU A 157 11.23 12.51 -14.54
CA LEU A 157 10.63 13.80 -14.23
C LEU A 157 9.59 13.60 -13.13
N SER A 158 9.71 14.35 -12.05
CA SER A 158 8.76 14.35 -10.93
C SER A 158 8.06 15.70 -10.87
N MET A 159 6.76 15.72 -10.63
CA MET A 159 5.95 16.94 -10.52
C MET A 159 5.22 17.01 -9.20
N TYR A 160 4.97 18.20 -8.68
CA TYR A 160 4.25 18.43 -7.43
C TYR A 160 3.24 19.56 -7.57
N SER A 161 2.27 19.63 -6.66
CA SER A 161 1.29 20.71 -6.62
C SER A 161 1.61 21.67 -5.49
N VAL A 162 1.51 22.98 -5.77
CA VAL A 162 1.66 24.05 -4.78
C VAL A 162 0.50 25.02 -4.86
N ILE A 163 0.18 25.65 -3.73
CA ILE A 163 -0.72 26.78 -3.65
C ILE A 163 0.07 28.07 -3.48
N LYS A 164 -0.11 29.01 -4.41
CA LYS A 164 0.47 30.35 -4.33
C LYS A 164 -0.20 31.18 -3.25
N LYS A 165 0.48 32.26 -2.83
CA LYS A 165 -0.07 33.23 -1.86
C LYS A 165 -1.38 33.88 -2.31
N ASP A 166 -1.64 33.94 -3.61
CA ASP A 166 -2.89 34.45 -4.20
C ASP A 166 -4.02 33.40 -4.25
N GLY A 167 -3.77 32.17 -3.77
CA GLY A 167 -4.70 31.05 -3.76
C GLY A 167 -4.67 30.18 -5.03
N THR A 168 -3.86 30.53 -6.03
CA THR A 168 -3.79 29.76 -7.28
C THR A 168 -3.04 28.44 -7.08
N GLN A 169 -3.64 27.33 -7.53
CA GLN A 169 -2.97 26.04 -7.59
C GLN A 169 -2.13 25.91 -8.86
N GLN A 170 -0.90 25.41 -8.72
CA GLN A 170 -0.01 25.16 -9.84
C GLN A 170 0.61 23.77 -9.78
N ILE A 171 0.93 23.21 -10.94
CA ILE A 171 1.81 22.05 -11.08
C ILE A 171 3.22 22.57 -11.41
N LYS A 172 4.21 22.07 -10.69
CA LYS A 172 5.61 22.46 -10.84
C LYS A 172 6.51 21.24 -10.94
N VAL A 173 7.69 21.42 -11.51
CA VAL A 173 8.72 20.38 -11.55
C VAL A 173 9.35 20.21 -10.16
N PHE A 174 9.14 19.04 -9.57
CA PHE A 174 9.72 18.64 -8.28
C PHE A 174 11.14 18.14 -8.45
N ASN A 175 11.43 17.36 -9.50
CA ASN A 175 12.75 16.87 -9.82
C ASN A 175 12.83 16.59 -11.33
N ASP A 176 13.98 16.80 -11.95
CA ASP A 176 14.24 16.44 -13.35
C ASP A 176 15.66 15.90 -13.46
N VAL A 177 15.78 14.59 -13.62
CA VAL A 177 17.06 13.87 -13.63
C VAL A 177 17.89 14.27 -14.85
N LYS A 178 17.23 14.52 -15.98
CA LYS A 178 17.89 14.81 -17.26
C LYS A 178 18.31 16.28 -17.34
N GLU A 179 17.46 17.18 -16.88
CA GLU A 179 17.67 18.63 -16.95
C GLU A 179 17.35 19.29 -15.61
N PRO A 180 18.24 19.21 -14.60
CA PRO A 180 17.99 19.76 -13.26
C PRO A 180 17.66 21.26 -13.22
N SER A 181 18.01 22.02 -14.26
CA SER A 181 17.62 23.43 -14.41
C SER A 181 16.10 23.65 -14.54
N ASN A 182 15.33 22.60 -14.79
CA ASN A 182 13.88 22.66 -14.90
C ASN A 182 13.17 22.62 -13.53
N VAL A 183 13.88 22.30 -12.44
CA VAL A 183 13.31 22.34 -11.09
C VAL A 183 12.72 23.73 -10.84
N ASP A 184 11.53 23.76 -10.21
CA ASP A 184 10.73 24.97 -9.98
C ASP A 184 10.11 25.65 -11.21
N CYS A 185 10.27 25.11 -12.42
CA CYS A 185 9.46 25.57 -13.54
C CYS A 185 7.99 25.16 -13.34
N GLN A 186 7.07 26.05 -13.71
CA GLN A 186 5.66 25.71 -13.79
C GLN A 186 5.44 24.80 -15.00
N VAL A 187 4.71 23.71 -14.82
CA VAL A 187 4.20 22.89 -15.91
C VAL A 187 2.86 23.48 -16.34
N ILE A 188 2.83 24.11 -17.51
CA ILE A 188 1.63 24.77 -18.04
C ILE A 188 0.75 23.73 -18.74
N ASP A 189 1.34 22.99 -19.68
CA ASP A 189 0.64 22.00 -20.48
C ASP A 189 1.35 20.65 -20.45
N ILE A 190 0.55 19.60 -20.56
CA ILE A 190 0.95 18.22 -20.80
C ILE A 190 0.23 17.78 -22.08
N ASP A 191 0.99 17.43 -23.12
CA ASP A 191 0.46 17.09 -24.45
C ASP A 191 -0.55 18.13 -24.98
N ASP A 192 -0.13 19.41 -24.89
CA ASP A 192 -0.89 20.58 -25.36
C ASP A 192 -2.25 20.79 -24.67
N ARG A 193 -2.43 20.18 -23.49
CA ARG A 193 -3.58 20.37 -22.60
C ARG A 193 -3.14 20.92 -21.23
N PRO A 194 -3.98 21.72 -20.54
CA PRO A 194 -3.62 22.25 -19.23
C PRO A 194 -3.17 21.16 -18.26
N ALA A 195 -1.98 21.33 -17.67
CA ALA A 195 -1.34 20.30 -16.86
C ALA A 195 -2.22 19.86 -15.68
N ILE A 196 -2.87 20.81 -15.00
CA ILE A 196 -3.74 20.53 -13.86
C ILE A 196 -4.90 19.61 -14.24
N ASP A 197 -5.54 19.84 -15.40
CA ASP A 197 -6.67 19.05 -15.86
C ASP A 197 -6.23 17.62 -16.22
N VAL A 198 -5.05 17.48 -16.85
CA VAL A 198 -4.48 16.18 -17.19
C VAL A 198 -4.15 15.36 -15.95
N ILE A 199 -3.57 15.99 -14.91
CA ILE A 199 -3.29 15.30 -13.64
C ILE A 199 -4.59 14.92 -12.92
N ILE A 200 -5.61 15.78 -12.92
CA ILE A 200 -6.93 15.46 -12.34
C ILE A 200 -7.58 14.29 -13.06
N GLU A 201 -7.57 14.27 -14.39
CA GLU A 201 -8.08 13.18 -15.21
C GLU A 201 -7.34 11.87 -14.89
N PHE A 202 -6.00 11.91 -14.83
CA PHE A 202 -5.21 10.74 -14.45
C PHE A 202 -5.53 10.24 -13.05
N ALA A 203 -5.62 11.14 -12.05
CA ALA A 203 -5.99 10.78 -10.69
C ALA A 203 -7.40 10.16 -10.62
N ARG A 204 -8.34 10.66 -11.41
CA ARG A 204 -9.72 10.17 -11.47
C ARG A 204 -9.81 8.78 -12.10
N ASP A 205 -9.06 8.54 -13.17
CA ASP A 205 -9.29 7.39 -14.05
C ASP A 205 -8.28 6.27 -13.83
N HIS A 206 -7.02 6.61 -13.52
CA HIS A 206 -5.89 5.67 -13.50
C HIS A 206 -5.25 5.47 -12.13
N THR A 207 -5.71 6.17 -11.09
CA THR A 207 -5.22 5.98 -9.72
C THR A 207 -6.28 5.28 -8.88
N PHE A 208 -5.92 4.19 -8.20
CA PHE A 208 -6.88 3.34 -7.49
C PHE A 208 -6.74 3.33 -5.96
N PHE A 209 -5.62 3.82 -5.43
CA PHE A 209 -5.28 3.75 -4.01
C PHE A 209 -6.08 4.69 -3.08
N SER A 210 -7.22 5.25 -3.52
CA SER A 210 -8.18 5.97 -2.65
C SER A 210 -9.55 6.15 -3.32
N ARG A 211 -10.65 6.10 -2.55
CA ARG A 211 -12.01 6.49 -2.99
C ARG A 211 -12.18 8.01 -3.08
N ASP A 212 -11.29 8.75 -2.42
CA ASP A 212 -11.23 10.20 -2.40
C ASP A 212 -10.33 10.71 -3.53
N LEU A 213 -10.86 11.64 -4.36
CA LEU A 213 -10.09 12.16 -5.50
C LEU A 213 -8.90 13.01 -5.07
N SER A 214 -8.98 13.75 -3.97
CA SER A 214 -7.87 14.59 -3.49
C SER A 214 -6.69 13.75 -3.03
N ALA A 215 -6.95 12.62 -2.37
CA ALA A 215 -5.90 11.67 -2.02
C ALA A 215 -5.27 11.03 -3.26
N ARG A 216 -6.09 10.67 -4.27
CA ARG A 216 -5.56 10.16 -5.55
C ARG A 216 -4.73 11.20 -6.30
N PHE A 217 -5.17 12.46 -6.28
CA PHE A 217 -4.43 13.58 -6.84
C PHE A 217 -3.06 13.73 -6.18
N ASN A 218 -2.99 13.60 -4.84
CA ASN A 218 -1.72 13.58 -4.13
C ASN A 218 -0.82 12.43 -4.59
N SER A 219 -1.33 11.19 -4.76
CA SER A 219 -0.50 10.06 -5.24
C SER A 219 -0.09 10.17 -6.71
N ALA A 220 -0.83 10.91 -7.55
CA ALA A 220 -0.43 11.17 -8.92
C ALA A 220 0.83 12.03 -9.01
N LEU A 221 1.12 12.79 -7.95
CA LEU A 221 2.21 13.76 -7.86
C LEU A 221 3.26 13.31 -6.84
N ALA A 222 4.45 13.88 -6.96
CA ALA A 222 5.58 13.64 -6.10
C ALA A 222 5.40 14.29 -4.72
N SER A 223 5.82 13.57 -3.69
CA SER A 223 6.05 14.08 -2.34
C SER A 223 7.27 13.39 -1.73
N LEU A 224 7.70 13.83 -0.54
CA LEU A 224 8.77 13.15 0.19
C LEU A 224 8.19 12.10 1.14
N ALA A 225 8.74 10.89 1.07
CA ALA A 225 8.48 9.84 2.05
C ALA A 225 9.77 9.44 2.73
N PHE A 226 9.69 9.25 4.05
CA PHE A 226 10.74 8.56 4.80
C PHE A 226 10.58 7.06 4.63
N GLY A 227 11.68 6.32 4.46
CA GLY A 227 11.68 4.87 4.39
C GLY A 227 13.12 4.35 4.20
N ASN A 228 13.41 3.13 4.66
CA ASN A 228 14.75 2.53 4.54
C ASN A 228 15.88 3.41 5.13
N GLY A 229 15.59 4.24 6.13
CA GLY A 229 16.57 5.11 6.78
C GLY A 229 16.87 6.43 6.07
N ASP A 230 16.22 6.75 4.95
CA ASP A 230 16.37 8.06 4.29
C ASP A 230 15.05 8.57 3.70
N PHE A 231 15.07 9.79 3.17
CA PHE A 231 13.96 10.36 2.40
C PHE A 231 14.12 10.07 0.92
N SER A 232 13.01 9.71 0.28
CA SER A 232 12.92 9.47 -1.15
C SER A 232 11.71 10.17 -1.75
N ILE A 233 11.73 10.34 -3.07
CA ILE A 233 10.56 10.76 -3.83
C ILE A 233 9.56 9.61 -3.85
N ALA A 234 8.37 9.86 -3.33
CA ALA A 234 7.24 8.93 -3.35
C ALA A 234 6.05 9.54 -4.08
N GLY A 235 5.03 8.72 -4.33
CA GLY A 235 3.90 9.08 -5.18
C GLY A 235 4.30 9.06 -6.65
N GLN A 236 4.07 10.17 -7.36
CA GLN A 236 4.41 10.40 -8.77
C GLN A 236 3.87 9.37 -9.76
N LEU A 237 2.71 8.77 -9.47
CA LEU A 237 2.11 7.73 -10.34
C LEU A 237 1.84 8.23 -11.77
N PHE A 238 1.76 9.55 -11.99
CA PHE A 238 1.63 10.09 -13.34
C PHE A 238 2.87 9.84 -14.20
N THR A 239 4.07 10.01 -13.63
CA THR A 239 5.37 9.93 -14.34
C THR A 239 6.16 8.66 -14.04
N TYR A 240 5.69 7.83 -13.12
CA TYR A 240 6.23 6.50 -12.80
C TYR A 240 5.09 5.48 -12.76
N ARG A 241 5.04 4.57 -13.75
CA ARG A 241 3.90 3.66 -13.97
C ARG A 241 4.32 2.19 -13.94
N ASP A 242 3.45 1.32 -13.45
CA ASP A 242 3.57 -0.14 -13.51
C ASP A 242 2.77 -0.75 -14.70
N GLN A 243 2.05 0.11 -15.43
CA GLN A 243 1.30 -0.25 -16.64
C GLN A 243 1.94 0.38 -17.87
N LEU A 244 1.96 -0.36 -18.98
CA LEU A 244 2.47 0.11 -20.27
C LEU A 244 1.73 1.39 -20.69
N PRO A 245 2.42 2.54 -20.78
CA PRO A 245 1.82 3.79 -21.23
C PRO A 245 1.26 3.67 -22.65
N LYS A 246 0.22 4.45 -22.99
CA LYS A 246 -0.39 4.39 -24.33
C LYS A 246 0.54 4.93 -25.43
N THR A 247 1.38 5.91 -25.09
CA THR A 247 2.32 6.58 -25.98
C THR A 247 3.75 6.37 -25.49
N PRO A 248 4.76 6.36 -26.39
CA PRO A 248 6.16 6.16 -26.01
C PRO A 248 6.77 7.37 -25.25
N SER A 249 6.12 8.53 -25.32
CA SER A 249 6.55 9.75 -24.64
C SER A 249 5.39 10.66 -24.26
N ILE A 250 5.71 11.64 -23.43
CA ILE A 250 4.86 12.77 -23.04
C ILE A 250 5.62 14.07 -23.30
N SER A 251 4.91 15.09 -23.79
CA SER A 251 5.42 16.44 -23.96
C SER A 251 4.94 17.38 -22.84
N TYR A 252 5.82 18.26 -22.38
CA TYR A 252 5.54 19.22 -21.31
C TYR A 252 5.91 20.63 -21.78
N THR A 253 4.99 21.58 -21.61
CA THR A 253 5.28 23.01 -21.78
C THR A 253 5.61 23.60 -20.42
N LEU A 254 6.84 24.06 -20.25
CA LEU A 254 7.36 24.63 -19.01
C LEU A 254 7.43 26.15 -19.09
N ASN A 255 7.19 26.81 -17.97
CA ASN A 255 7.50 28.21 -17.76
C ASN A 255 8.48 28.36 -16.60
N CYS A 256 9.71 28.68 -16.96
CA CYS A 256 10.83 28.89 -16.06
C CYS A 256 11.09 30.39 -15.94
N ASN A 257 10.46 31.06 -14.98
CA ASN A 257 10.62 32.50 -14.73
C ASN A 257 10.33 33.38 -15.97
N GLY A 258 9.24 33.09 -16.68
CA GLY A 258 8.79 33.82 -17.87
C GLY A 258 9.34 33.26 -19.19
N LYS A 259 10.33 32.36 -19.14
CA LYS A 259 10.83 31.66 -20.33
C LYS A 259 10.00 30.40 -20.56
N ILE A 260 9.30 30.37 -21.69
CA ILE A 260 8.52 29.20 -22.13
C ILE A 260 9.42 28.25 -22.94
N SER A 261 9.40 26.97 -22.60
CA SER A 261 10.05 25.89 -23.35
C SER A 261 9.13 24.69 -23.46
N LYS A 262 9.26 23.92 -24.55
CA LYS A 262 8.61 22.61 -24.70
C LYS A 262 9.68 21.53 -24.63
N ILE A 263 9.48 20.56 -23.74
CA ILE A 263 10.34 19.39 -23.58
C ILE A 263 9.54 18.12 -23.87
N THR A 264 10.23 17.07 -24.29
CA THR A 264 9.66 15.72 -24.43
C THR A 264 10.45 14.76 -23.56
N ARG A 265 9.75 13.87 -22.88
CA ARG A 265 10.34 12.79 -22.08
C ARG A 265 9.81 11.45 -22.60
N GLU A 266 10.74 10.61 -23.01
CA GLU A 266 10.47 9.22 -23.40
C GLU A 266 10.36 8.35 -22.16
N TRP A 267 9.52 7.33 -22.20
CA TRP A 267 9.46 6.33 -21.13
C TRP A 267 10.73 5.48 -21.13
N GLN A 268 11.47 5.57 -20.04
CA GLN A 268 12.58 4.70 -19.71
C GLN A 268 12.04 3.49 -18.96
N VAL A 269 12.57 2.30 -19.26
CA VAL A 269 12.19 1.07 -18.58
C VAL A 269 13.40 0.56 -17.82
N PRO A 270 13.58 0.93 -16.55
CA PRO A 270 14.78 0.55 -15.83
C PRO A 270 14.80 -0.97 -15.57
N ILE A 271 15.98 -1.58 -15.60
CA ILE A 271 16.13 -3.02 -15.32
C ILE A 271 15.84 -3.31 -13.84
N GLU A 272 16.27 -2.41 -12.96
CA GLU A 272 15.99 -2.44 -11.52
C GLU A 272 15.01 -1.32 -11.16
N ASN A 273 14.16 -1.55 -10.16
CA ASN A 273 13.24 -0.50 -9.71
C ASN A 273 14.02 0.71 -9.19
N VAL A 274 13.78 1.87 -9.81
CA VAL A 274 14.39 3.13 -9.41
C VAL A 274 13.61 3.75 -8.26
N GLN A 275 14.28 3.95 -7.13
CA GLN A 275 13.81 4.81 -6.04
C GLN A 275 14.70 6.05 -6.01
N TYR A 276 14.12 7.22 -6.30
CA TYR A 276 14.87 8.47 -6.26
C TYR A 276 15.06 8.93 -4.82
N GLU A 277 16.31 9.01 -4.38
CA GLU A 277 16.66 9.70 -3.14
C GLU A 277 16.17 11.15 -3.18
N SER A 278 15.85 11.71 -2.00
CA SER A 278 15.49 13.11 -1.90
C SER A 278 16.69 13.98 -2.26
N PRO A 279 16.61 14.88 -3.25
CA PRO A 279 17.68 15.84 -3.52
C PRO A 279 17.72 16.98 -2.48
N TYR A 280 16.77 16.99 -1.53
CA TYR A 280 16.53 18.09 -0.60
C TYR A 280 16.93 17.77 0.84
N ILE A 281 16.95 16.48 1.18
CA ILE A 281 17.23 15.99 2.53
C ILE A 281 18.25 14.88 2.39
N SER A 282 19.36 14.99 3.12
CA SER A 282 20.35 13.92 3.22
C SER A 282 20.48 13.44 4.66
N GLY A 283 20.32 12.13 4.87
CA GLY A 283 20.49 11.49 6.16
C GLY A 283 19.41 11.84 7.19
N THR A 284 19.83 12.32 8.38
CA THR A 284 18.94 12.49 9.53
C THR A 284 18.45 13.92 9.74
N SER A 285 19.00 14.90 9.03
CA SER A 285 18.70 16.33 9.24
C SER A 285 17.49 16.78 8.43
N VAL A 286 16.36 17.01 9.09
CA VAL A 286 15.13 17.52 8.45
C VAL A 286 14.92 18.97 8.88
N GLY A 287 15.35 19.92 8.04
CA GLY A 287 15.36 21.34 8.36
C GLY A 287 16.03 21.62 9.70
N ASN A 288 15.31 22.28 10.62
CA ASN A 288 15.81 22.58 11.98
C ASN A 288 15.42 21.52 13.04
N ALA A 289 14.85 20.39 12.63
CA ALA A 289 14.41 19.35 13.56
C ALA A 289 15.60 18.52 14.06
N THR A 290 15.68 18.33 15.37
CA THR A 290 16.74 17.53 16.01
C THR A 290 16.29 16.09 16.18
N LEU A 291 16.94 15.14 15.53
CA LEU A 291 16.68 13.71 15.73
C LEU A 291 17.08 13.30 17.16
N ILE A 292 16.14 12.72 17.89
CA ILE A 292 16.32 12.22 19.26
C ILE A 292 16.47 10.70 19.28
N PHE A 293 15.74 10.01 18.39
CA PHE A 293 15.76 8.56 18.35
C PHE A 293 15.35 8.04 16.96
N ASP A 294 16.11 7.06 16.46
CA ASP A 294 15.80 6.33 15.23
C ASP A 294 15.34 4.92 15.59
N ALA A 295 14.10 4.60 15.24
CA ALA A 295 13.44 3.32 15.45
C ALA A 295 13.24 2.57 14.12
N PHE A 296 14.15 2.72 13.17
CA PHE A 296 14.17 2.05 11.86
C PHE A 296 13.09 2.55 10.88
N ILE A 297 11.83 2.17 11.10
CA ILE A 297 10.66 2.64 10.32
C ILE A 297 9.94 3.82 10.98
N ALA A 298 10.46 4.30 12.12
CA ALA A 298 9.97 5.50 12.77
C ALA A 298 11.12 6.37 13.28
N ARG A 299 10.94 7.69 13.26
CA ARG A 299 11.91 8.65 13.78
C ARG A 299 11.25 9.65 14.71
N PHE A 300 11.98 10.00 15.77
CA PHE A 300 11.55 10.91 16.81
C PHE A 300 12.38 12.18 16.75
N TYR A 301 11.75 13.30 16.41
CA TYR A 301 12.40 14.60 16.34
C TYR A 301 11.87 15.56 17.40
N ILE A 302 12.70 16.50 17.84
CA ILE A 302 12.23 17.72 18.53
C ILE A 302 12.38 18.89 17.57
N LEU A 303 11.32 19.68 17.45
CA LEU A 303 11.30 20.90 16.66
C LEU A 303 10.60 21.99 17.47
N GLN A 304 11.30 23.10 17.72
CA GLN A 304 10.84 24.16 18.61
C GLN A 304 10.51 23.61 20.01
N ASP A 305 9.24 23.66 20.43
CA ASP A 305 8.74 23.21 21.73
C ASP A 305 7.89 21.92 21.66
N PHE A 306 7.81 21.28 20.50
CA PHE A 306 7.03 20.05 20.28
C PHE A 306 7.88 18.88 19.74
N GLY A 307 7.34 17.67 19.90
CA GLY A 307 7.92 16.45 19.33
C GLY A 307 7.25 16.09 18.01
N VAL A 308 7.99 15.42 17.13
CA VAL A 308 7.45 14.81 15.91
C VAL A 308 7.78 13.32 15.93
N VAL A 309 6.77 12.48 15.75
CA VAL A 309 6.92 11.05 15.52
C VAL A 309 6.54 10.80 14.06
N LEU A 310 7.55 10.55 13.22
CA LEU A 310 7.39 10.21 11.82
C LEU A 310 7.39 8.70 11.69
N ILE A 311 6.30 8.08 11.23
CA ILE A 311 6.20 6.63 11.02
C ILE A 311 5.98 6.37 9.53
N SER A 312 6.95 5.72 8.89
CA SER A 312 6.95 5.52 7.42
C SER A 312 6.02 4.40 6.96
N THR A 313 5.92 3.34 7.75
CA THR A 313 5.17 2.12 7.42
C THR A 313 4.99 1.29 8.69
N GLU A 314 4.02 0.38 8.71
CA GLU A 314 3.95 -0.71 9.69
C GLU A 314 4.47 -2.03 9.09
N ASP A 315 5.15 -1.98 7.96
CA ASP A 315 5.81 -3.13 7.33
C ASP A 315 7.28 -3.17 7.73
N ILE A 316 7.70 -4.27 8.35
CA ILE A 316 9.08 -4.48 8.79
C ILE A 316 9.71 -5.48 7.84
N ILE A 317 10.64 -4.98 7.02
CA ILE A 317 11.35 -5.74 5.99
C ILE A 317 11.90 -7.05 6.57
N ASN A 318 11.63 -8.16 5.86
CA ASN A 318 12.01 -9.54 6.23
C ASN A 318 11.34 -10.11 7.50
N SER A 319 10.28 -9.47 8.01
CA SER A 319 9.25 -9.95 8.96
C SER A 319 9.67 -11.08 9.92
N SER A 320 10.85 -10.97 10.52
CA SER A 320 11.26 -11.90 11.56
C SER A 320 10.71 -11.39 12.89
N TRP A 321 10.24 -12.31 13.73
CA TRP A 321 9.73 -11.99 15.06
C TRP A 321 10.69 -11.12 15.88
N ASP A 322 12.00 -11.32 15.70
CA ASP A 322 13.03 -10.54 16.38
C ASP A 322 13.02 -9.08 15.93
N LEU A 323 12.95 -8.81 14.62
CA LEU A 323 12.90 -7.45 14.08
C LEU A 323 11.61 -6.74 14.49
N GLU A 324 10.46 -7.43 14.45
CA GLU A 324 9.20 -6.88 14.96
C GLU A 324 9.31 -6.53 16.43
N TYR A 325 9.81 -7.44 17.27
CA TYR A 325 10.00 -7.19 18.70
C TYR A 325 10.97 -6.03 18.97
N HIS A 326 12.06 -5.92 18.22
CA HIS A 326 13.01 -4.81 18.32
C HIS A 326 12.36 -3.49 17.96
N PHE A 327 11.55 -3.44 16.91
CA PHE A 327 10.77 -2.24 16.57
C PHE A 327 9.82 -1.84 17.70
N LEU A 328 9.02 -2.78 18.23
CA LEU A 328 8.10 -2.51 19.33
C LEU A 328 8.80 -2.00 20.59
N SER A 329 10.02 -2.48 20.85
CA SER A 329 10.86 -2.00 21.95
C SER A 329 11.39 -0.58 21.67
N ASN A 330 11.83 -0.33 20.44
CA ASN A 330 12.37 0.95 20.00
C ASN A 330 11.31 2.05 20.00
N ILE A 331 10.10 1.77 19.50
CA ILE A 331 9.04 2.78 19.50
C ILE A 331 8.63 3.17 20.94
N VAL A 332 8.57 2.20 21.87
CA VAL A 332 8.35 2.50 23.30
C VAL A 332 9.48 3.36 23.87
N ALA A 333 10.73 3.08 23.50
CA ALA A 333 11.89 3.86 23.94
C ALA A 333 11.85 5.30 23.41
N GLY A 334 11.48 5.50 22.15
CA GLY A 334 11.32 6.83 21.55
C GLY A 334 10.27 7.68 22.27
N PHE A 335 9.08 7.14 22.52
CA PHE A 335 8.06 7.82 23.32
C PHE A 335 8.52 8.07 24.76
N LYS A 336 9.22 7.13 25.38
CA LYS A 336 9.81 7.34 26.71
C LYS A 336 10.80 8.50 26.73
N LEU A 337 11.65 8.63 25.71
CA LEU A 337 12.60 9.74 25.61
C LEU A 337 11.89 11.09 25.47
N PHE A 338 10.80 11.17 24.71
CA PHE A 338 9.96 12.38 24.66
C PHE A 338 9.37 12.74 26.02
N ALA A 339 8.83 11.75 26.75
CA ALA A 339 8.25 11.96 28.08
C ALA A 339 9.33 12.40 29.10
N ASP A 340 10.48 11.74 29.11
CA ASP A 340 11.60 12.04 30.01
C ASP A 340 12.21 13.43 29.72
N LYS A 341 12.15 13.90 28.46
CA LYS A 341 12.52 15.27 28.06
C LYS A 341 11.43 16.32 28.31
N GLY A 342 10.25 15.91 28.79
CA GLY A 342 9.15 16.83 29.11
C GLY A 342 8.39 17.37 27.91
N ILE A 343 8.48 16.72 26.74
CA ILE A 343 7.72 17.11 25.53
C ILE A 343 6.23 17.05 25.82
N LYS A 344 5.53 18.15 25.57
CA LYS A 344 4.10 18.30 25.90
C LYS A 344 3.17 18.03 24.74
N LYS A 345 3.64 18.22 23.50
CA LYS A 345 2.83 18.16 22.29
C LYS A 345 3.54 17.31 21.23
N ILE A 346 2.78 16.50 20.50
CA ILE A 346 3.30 15.56 19.50
C ILE A 346 2.57 15.70 18.17
N ILE A 347 3.33 15.92 17.10
CA ILE A 347 2.85 15.65 15.74
C ILE A 347 3.12 14.19 15.42
N LEU A 348 2.07 13.44 15.11
CA LEU A 348 2.17 12.09 14.57
C LEU A 348 2.07 12.19 13.04
N ASP A 349 3.22 12.20 12.38
CA ASP A 349 3.30 12.27 10.91
C ASP A 349 3.27 10.87 10.31
N LEU A 350 2.21 10.63 9.54
CA LEU A 350 1.86 9.40 8.87
C LEU A 350 1.66 9.64 7.36
N SER A 351 2.23 10.73 6.84
CA SER A 351 2.23 11.03 5.42
C SER A 351 2.98 9.95 4.64
N ASN A 352 2.43 9.52 3.50
CA ASN A 352 2.96 8.43 2.67
C ASN A 352 3.06 7.04 3.34
N ASN A 353 2.40 6.84 4.48
CA ASN A 353 2.41 5.54 5.16
C ASN A 353 1.35 4.58 4.57
N GLY A 354 1.82 3.64 3.75
CA GLY A 354 0.97 2.65 3.07
C GLY A 354 0.38 1.55 3.96
N GLY A 355 0.72 1.50 5.25
CA GLY A 355 0.32 0.45 6.18
C GLY A 355 1.36 -0.64 6.34
N GLY A 356 0.92 -1.87 6.60
CA GLY A 356 1.78 -3.02 6.91
C GLY A 356 1.11 -3.96 7.91
N ASN A 357 1.82 -4.41 8.92
CA ASN A 357 1.35 -5.40 9.89
C ASN A 357 0.28 -4.82 10.86
N ILE A 358 -0.95 -5.33 10.78
CA ILE A 358 -2.12 -4.90 11.58
C ILE A 358 -1.83 -4.87 13.09
N PHE A 359 -1.07 -5.84 13.60
CA PHE A 359 -0.74 -5.90 15.02
C PHE A 359 0.09 -4.71 15.48
N ILE A 360 1.01 -4.23 14.64
CA ILE A 360 1.84 -3.05 14.94
C ILE A 360 0.94 -1.81 15.10
N GLY A 361 0.00 -1.60 14.18
CA GLY A 361 -0.94 -0.48 14.28
C GLY A 361 -1.81 -0.54 15.54
N ASN A 362 -2.35 -1.72 15.87
CA ASN A 362 -3.10 -1.94 17.11
C ASN A 362 -2.24 -1.72 18.36
N TYR A 363 -0.98 -2.12 18.33
CA TYR A 363 -0.03 -1.91 19.42
C TYR A 363 0.27 -0.42 19.61
N ILE A 364 0.51 0.34 18.54
CA ILE A 364 0.76 1.80 18.60
C ILE A 364 -0.44 2.54 19.21
N ASN A 365 -1.65 2.15 18.82
CA ASN A 365 -2.86 2.71 19.42
C ASN A 365 -2.91 2.46 20.94
N LYS A 366 -2.66 1.22 21.39
CA LYS A 366 -2.65 0.85 22.82
C LYS A 366 -1.46 1.44 23.58
N LEU A 367 -0.35 1.69 22.90
CA LEU A 367 0.85 2.35 23.41
C LEU A 367 0.54 3.79 23.84
N LEU A 368 -0.15 4.54 22.97
CA LEU A 368 -0.57 5.91 23.24
C LEU A 368 -1.77 5.96 24.20
N PHE A 369 -2.75 5.07 23.99
CA PHE A 369 -4.02 5.06 24.73
C PHE A 369 -4.39 3.63 25.19
N PRO A 370 -3.99 3.20 26.39
CA PRO A 370 -4.09 1.79 26.82
C PRO A 370 -5.48 1.14 26.81
N ASN A 371 -6.55 1.93 26.87
CA ASN A 371 -7.94 1.45 26.88
C ASN A 371 -8.60 1.51 25.50
N ILE A 372 -7.88 1.90 24.45
CA ILE A 372 -8.45 2.00 23.10
C ILE A 372 -8.79 0.60 22.56
N GLN A 373 -9.97 0.49 21.96
CA GLN A 373 -10.42 -0.76 21.35
C GLN A 373 -9.93 -0.83 19.90
N ASN A 374 -9.62 -2.05 19.42
CA ASN A 374 -9.38 -2.33 18.00
C ASN A 374 -10.71 -2.24 17.24
N PHE A 375 -10.69 -2.04 15.92
CA PHE A 375 -11.92 -2.12 15.13
C PHE A 375 -12.48 -3.55 15.10
N PRO A 376 -13.81 -3.75 15.25
CA PRO A 376 -14.44 -5.03 14.99
C PRO A 376 -14.40 -5.37 13.51
N LEU A 377 -14.21 -6.65 13.21
CA LEU A 377 -14.12 -7.21 11.87
C LEU A 377 -15.27 -8.20 11.64
N ASP A 378 -15.71 -8.29 10.39
CA ASP A 378 -16.69 -9.28 9.94
C ASP A 378 -16.32 -9.81 8.54
N TYR A 379 -16.20 -11.13 8.37
CA TYR A 379 -15.80 -11.76 7.11
C TYR A 379 -17.00 -12.32 6.37
N LYS A 380 -16.96 -12.29 5.04
CA LYS A 380 -18.03 -12.84 4.21
C LYS A 380 -18.10 -14.36 4.30
N VAL A 381 -19.29 -14.90 4.53
CA VAL A 381 -19.52 -16.34 4.77
C VAL A 381 -20.50 -16.91 3.76
N ASN A 382 -20.06 -17.91 3.00
CA ASN A 382 -20.86 -18.62 1.99
C ASN A 382 -20.32 -20.04 1.76
N ASP A 383 -20.88 -20.76 0.78
CA ASP A 383 -20.50 -22.14 0.46
C ASP A 383 -19.08 -22.29 -0.08
N ILE A 384 -18.43 -21.19 -0.50
CA ILE A 384 -17.03 -21.14 -0.91
C ILE A 384 -16.11 -20.93 0.29
N SER A 385 -16.39 -19.95 1.17
CA SER A 385 -15.48 -19.61 2.29
C SER A 385 -15.61 -20.53 3.51
N ILE A 386 -16.79 -21.09 3.79
CA ILE A 386 -17.02 -21.98 4.94
C ILE A 386 -16.08 -23.21 4.97
N PRO A 387 -15.85 -23.92 3.85
CA PRO A 387 -14.90 -25.04 3.81
C PRO A 387 -13.50 -24.69 4.29
N PHE A 388 -12.96 -23.52 3.90
CA PHE A 388 -11.64 -23.06 4.34
C PHE A 388 -11.62 -22.78 5.84
N ILE A 389 -12.62 -22.05 6.35
CA ILE A 389 -12.75 -21.77 7.79
C ILE A 389 -12.77 -23.08 8.59
N LYS A 390 -13.61 -24.05 8.17
CA LYS A 390 -13.74 -25.33 8.87
C LYS A 390 -12.46 -26.16 8.81
N GLU A 391 -11.80 -26.21 7.66
CA GLU A 391 -10.61 -27.06 7.49
C GLU A 391 -9.41 -26.52 8.25
N ILE A 392 -9.12 -25.22 8.12
CA ILE A 392 -8.03 -24.59 8.87
C ILE A 392 -8.26 -24.72 10.38
N SER A 393 -9.51 -24.55 10.83
CA SER A 393 -9.89 -24.67 12.24
C SER A 393 -9.70 -26.08 12.85
N ARG A 394 -9.47 -27.12 12.03
CA ARG A 394 -9.10 -28.47 12.52
C ARG A 394 -7.60 -28.61 12.79
N ILE A 395 -6.78 -27.72 12.22
CA ILE A 395 -5.32 -27.81 12.27
C ILE A 395 -4.83 -26.99 13.46
N LYS A 396 -4.34 -27.65 14.52
CA LYS A 396 -3.84 -26.94 15.72
C LYS A 396 -2.73 -25.92 15.41
N LYS A 397 -1.86 -26.23 14.44
CA LYS A 397 -0.81 -25.33 13.94
C LYS A 397 -1.35 -24.20 13.04
N GLY A 398 -2.64 -24.21 12.69
CA GLY A 398 -3.31 -23.16 11.92
C GLY A 398 -3.77 -21.98 12.76
N ILE A 399 -3.62 -22.01 14.10
CA ILE A 399 -3.83 -20.82 14.95
C ILE A 399 -2.86 -19.72 14.49
N GLY A 400 -3.38 -18.51 14.28
CA GLY A 400 -2.65 -17.40 13.65
C GLY A 400 -3.05 -17.17 12.18
N ASN A 401 -3.68 -18.15 11.52
CA ASN A 401 -4.22 -17.97 10.17
C ASN A 401 -5.58 -17.23 10.22
N ILE A 402 -5.84 -16.39 9.21
CA ILE A 402 -7.06 -15.57 9.05
C ILE A 402 -8.35 -16.39 8.91
N PHE A 403 -8.28 -17.67 8.54
CA PHE A 403 -9.44 -18.57 8.48
C PHE A 403 -9.64 -19.39 9.77
N HIS A 404 -8.75 -19.27 10.75
CA HIS A 404 -8.84 -20.03 11.99
C HIS A 404 -9.65 -19.28 13.05
N TYR A 405 -10.76 -19.85 13.54
CA TYR A 405 -11.66 -19.21 14.51
C TYR A 405 -10.99 -18.73 15.81
N LYS A 406 -9.94 -19.41 16.29
CA LYS A 406 -9.16 -18.98 17.49
C LYS A 406 -8.23 -17.79 17.27
N SER A 407 -8.00 -17.40 16.01
CA SER A 407 -7.27 -16.16 15.66
C SER A 407 -8.10 -14.90 15.94
N PHE A 408 -9.32 -15.07 16.49
CA PHE A 408 -10.27 -14.01 16.77
C PHE A 408 -10.84 -14.10 18.20
N LEU A 409 -11.23 -12.93 18.72
CA LEU A 409 -11.93 -12.76 20.00
C LEU A 409 -13.33 -12.23 19.74
N SER A 410 -14.35 -12.87 20.30
CA SER A 410 -15.73 -12.39 20.18
C SER A 410 -15.88 -11.02 20.80
N ILE A 411 -16.54 -10.08 20.11
CA ILE A 411 -16.83 -8.76 20.71
C ILE A 411 -17.76 -8.85 21.93
N LYS A 412 -18.61 -9.89 21.99
CA LYS A 412 -19.60 -10.07 23.05
C LYS A 412 -18.97 -10.59 24.33
N THR A 413 -18.17 -11.66 24.22
CA THR A 413 -17.56 -12.32 25.38
C THR A 413 -16.16 -11.80 25.70
N LYS A 414 -15.52 -11.12 24.75
CA LYS A 414 -14.10 -10.69 24.79
C LYS A 414 -13.13 -11.86 24.97
N ALA A 415 -13.56 -13.07 24.61
CA ALA A 415 -12.78 -14.30 24.69
C ALA A 415 -12.70 -14.98 23.31
N SER A 416 -11.73 -15.89 23.16
CA SER A 416 -11.63 -16.74 21.97
C SER A 416 -12.90 -17.57 21.79
N PHE A 417 -13.25 -17.83 20.54
CA PHE A 417 -14.36 -18.72 20.21
C PHE A 417 -14.03 -20.16 20.62
N ASP A 418 -14.98 -20.86 21.22
CA ASP A 418 -14.81 -22.26 21.67
C ASP A 418 -15.07 -23.27 20.55
N ILE A 419 -16.04 -22.98 19.67
CA ILE A 419 -16.39 -23.80 18.51
C ILE A 419 -16.44 -22.96 17.23
N VAL A 420 -16.07 -23.58 16.11
CA VAL A 420 -15.99 -22.90 14.80
C VAL A 420 -17.33 -22.32 14.34
N ASN A 421 -18.45 -22.95 14.67
CA ASN A 421 -19.78 -22.49 14.24
C ASN A 421 -20.18 -21.15 14.89
N ASP A 422 -19.70 -20.86 16.09
CA ASP A 422 -19.97 -19.59 16.76
C ASP A 422 -19.22 -18.43 16.08
N PHE A 423 -18.04 -18.71 15.52
CA PHE A 423 -17.31 -17.75 14.69
C PHE A 423 -17.95 -17.59 13.32
N ILE A 424 -18.28 -18.69 12.63
CA ILE A 424 -19.00 -18.64 11.34
C ILE A 424 -20.30 -17.83 11.48
N GLY A 425 -20.97 -17.91 12.63
CA GLY A 425 -22.07 -17.02 12.99
C GLY A 425 -23.26 -17.06 12.03
N ASN A 426 -24.15 -16.09 12.19
CA ASN A 426 -25.36 -15.92 11.38
C ASN A 426 -25.71 -14.45 11.16
N ASN A 427 -24.71 -13.55 11.20
CA ASN A 427 -24.94 -12.14 10.90
C ASN A 427 -25.34 -12.01 9.44
N ILE A 428 -26.40 -11.23 9.19
CA ILE A 428 -26.88 -10.94 7.85
C ILE A 428 -27.07 -9.43 7.76
N TYR A 429 -26.50 -8.82 6.72
CA TYR A 429 -26.70 -7.42 6.39
C TYR A 429 -27.26 -7.29 4.97
N THR A 430 -27.96 -6.19 4.72
CA THR A 430 -28.26 -5.76 3.36
C THR A 430 -27.07 -4.97 2.82
N ARG A 431 -26.52 -5.41 1.69
CA ARG A 431 -25.46 -4.74 0.93
C ARG A 431 -25.83 -4.76 -0.54
N GLY A 432 -25.74 -3.64 -1.26
CA GLY A 432 -26.06 -3.57 -2.68
C GLY A 432 -27.47 -4.07 -3.04
N GLY A 433 -28.42 -3.95 -2.10
CA GLY A 433 -29.79 -4.45 -2.26
C GLY A 433 -29.98 -5.96 -2.03
N VAL A 434 -28.95 -6.71 -1.63
CA VAL A 434 -29.03 -8.17 -1.37
C VAL A 434 -28.69 -8.51 0.07
N GLN A 435 -29.22 -9.63 0.56
CA GLN A 435 -28.88 -10.16 1.89
C GLN A 435 -27.56 -10.92 1.81
N VAL A 436 -26.55 -10.46 2.55
CA VAL A 436 -25.21 -11.06 2.59
C VAL A 436 -24.92 -11.53 4.00
N ARG A 437 -24.39 -12.74 4.12
CA ARG A 437 -24.03 -13.35 5.40
C ARG A 437 -22.57 -13.11 5.73
N TYR A 438 -22.32 -12.80 6.99
CA TYR A 438 -20.98 -12.62 7.55
C TYR A 438 -20.80 -13.46 8.82
N THR A 439 -19.56 -13.51 9.30
CA THR A 439 -19.18 -14.12 10.58
C THR A 439 -19.88 -13.48 11.79
N SER A 440 -19.61 -13.98 12.99
CA SER A 440 -19.79 -13.18 14.20
C SER A 440 -18.72 -12.10 14.25
N LYS A 441 -19.11 -10.82 14.46
CA LYS A 441 -18.16 -9.72 14.67
C LYS A 441 -17.12 -10.08 15.73
N ALA A 442 -15.85 -9.81 15.42
CA ALA A 442 -14.74 -10.18 16.28
C ALA A 442 -13.59 -9.16 16.21
N PHE A 443 -12.68 -9.23 17.18
CA PHE A 443 -11.37 -8.60 17.11
C PHE A 443 -10.32 -9.63 16.72
N HIS A 444 -9.21 -9.22 16.10
CA HIS A 444 -8.04 -10.09 16.06
C HIS A 444 -7.59 -10.50 17.46
N ASN A 445 -7.18 -11.75 17.59
CA ASN A 445 -6.54 -12.24 18.78
C ASN A 445 -5.02 -12.03 18.67
N ASP A 446 -4.59 -10.82 18.99
CA ASP A 446 -3.19 -10.39 18.95
C ASP A 446 -2.26 -11.36 19.72
N THR A 447 -2.77 -12.06 20.75
CA THR A 447 -1.96 -13.01 21.53
C THR A 447 -1.70 -14.33 20.81
N THR A 448 -2.66 -14.84 20.05
CA THR A 448 -2.46 -16.10 19.29
C THR A 448 -1.81 -15.87 17.94
N ASN A 449 -1.96 -14.66 17.39
CA ASN A 449 -1.40 -14.31 16.10
C ASN A 449 0.07 -13.89 16.25
N TYR A 450 0.47 -13.32 17.42
CA TYR A 450 1.78 -12.71 17.57
C TYR A 450 2.59 -13.04 18.84
N VAL A 451 2.09 -13.87 19.77
CA VAL A 451 2.84 -14.20 20.99
C VAL A 451 3.39 -15.62 20.93
N GLY A 452 4.62 -15.74 20.41
CA GLY A 452 5.57 -16.78 20.79
C GLY A 452 6.15 -16.54 22.19
N THR A 453 7.25 -17.19 22.56
CA THR A 453 7.91 -17.17 23.90
C THR A 453 8.33 -15.79 24.45
N PHE A 454 8.08 -14.69 23.74
CA PHE A 454 8.51 -13.34 24.11
C PHE A 454 7.38 -12.53 24.77
N LYS A 455 7.70 -11.83 25.86
CA LYS A 455 6.77 -10.91 26.50
C LYS A 455 6.79 -9.59 25.75
N LEU A 456 5.68 -9.21 25.14
CA LEU A 456 5.52 -7.88 24.51
C LEU A 456 5.95 -6.77 25.48
N PRO A 457 6.67 -5.74 25.02
CA PRO A 457 7.02 -4.61 25.86
C PRO A 457 5.75 -4.00 26.47
N LYS A 458 5.71 -3.86 27.79
CA LYS A 458 4.59 -3.22 28.48
C LYS A 458 4.87 -1.73 28.58
N PRO A 459 4.15 -0.87 27.85
CA PRO A 459 4.45 0.54 27.87
C PRO A 459 4.07 1.18 29.20
N PRO A 460 4.83 2.18 29.67
CA PRO A 460 4.39 3.02 30.78
C PRO A 460 3.18 3.85 30.36
N LYS A 461 2.41 4.35 31.33
CA LYS A 461 1.40 5.36 31.04
C LYS A 461 2.11 6.66 30.65
N PHE A 462 1.99 7.07 29.39
CA PHE A 462 2.52 8.34 28.91
C PHE A 462 1.67 9.54 29.35
N PRO A 463 2.24 10.76 29.40
CA PRO A 463 1.56 11.93 29.95
C PRO A 463 0.57 12.60 28.98
N TRP A 464 0.58 12.22 27.70
CA TRP A 464 -0.22 12.85 26.65
C TRP A 464 -1.68 12.40 26.69
N THR A 465 -2.56 13.33 26.36
CA THR A 465 -3.98 13.12 26.10
C THR A 465 -4.27 13.32 24.61
N GLU A 466 -5.51 13.08 24.19
CA GLU A 466 -5.93 13.30 22.81
C GLU A 466 -5.71 14.74 22.31
N LYS A 467 -5.67 15.72 23.23
CA LYS A 467 -5.47 17.15 22.91
C LYS A 467 -4.01 17.53 22.70
N ASP A 468 -3.09 16.68 23.15
CA ASP A 468 -1.66 16.90 23.08
C ASP A 468 -1.05 16.34 21.78
N ILE A 469 -1.84 15.62 20.99
CA ILE A 469 -1.41 14.96 19.76
C ILE A 469 -2.17 15.56 18.57
N VAL A 470 -1.50 15.74 17.43
CA VAL A 470 -2.12 16.06 16.14
C VAL A 470 -1.61 15.07 15.11
N ILE A 471 -2.51 14.54 14.28
CA ILE A 471 -2.19 13.62 13.20
C ILE A 471 -1.96 14.44 11.92
N LEU A 472 -0.83 14.22 11.25
CA LEU A 472 -0.54 14.76 9.94
C LEU A 472 -0.49 13.62 8.92
N THR A 473 -1.26 13.74 7.84
CA THR A 473 -1.21 12.84 6.68
C THR A 473 -1.29 13.64 5.39
N ASN A 474 -1.15 12.97 4.25
CA ASN A 474 -1.45 13.50 2.92
C ASN A 474 -2.58 12.70 2.23
N GLY A 475 -3.44 12.03 3.01
CA GLY A 475 -4.48 11.12 2.50
C GLY A 475 -3.97 9.78 1.98
N LEU A 476 -2.66 9.52 2.05
CA LEU A 476 -2.02 8.26 1.68
C LEU A 476 -1.65 7.41 2.90
N CYS A 477 -2.32 7.64 4.03
CA CYS A 477 -2.31 6.75 5.18
C CYS A 477 -3.30 5.61 4.94
N LEU A 478 -2.79 4.45 4.52
CA LEU A 478 -3.59 3.33 4.01
C LEU A 478 -3.50 2.11 4.96
N SER A 479 -4.48 1.20 4.86
CA SER A 479 -4.42 -0.10 5.54
C SER A 479 -4.16 0.04 7.06
N THR A 480 -3.12 -0.60 7.60
CA THR A 480 -2.74 -0.50 9.02
C THR A 480 -2.53 0.94 9.51
N CYS A 481 -2.01 1.84 8.68
CA CYS A 481 -1.89 3.25 9.05
C CYS A 481 -3.29 3.86 9.28
N ALA A 482 -4.26 3.50 8.43
CA ALA A 482 -5.64 3.92 8.59
C ALA A 482 -6.25 3.37 9.89
N ILE A 483 -5.85 2.18 10.35
CA ILE A 483 -6.23 1.68 11.68
C ILE A 483 -5.71 2.60 12.78
N ILE A 484 -4.47 3.09 12.71
CA ILE A 484 -3.93 4.05 13.69
C ILE A 484 -4.74 5.34 13.65
N THR A 485 -4.75 6.01 12.51
CA THR A 485 -5.32 7.36 12.41
C THR A 485 -6.82 7.39 12.66
N GLN A 486 -7.59 6.43 12.12
CA GLN A 486 -9.03 6.42 12.31
C GLN A 486 -9.41 6.06 13.76
N ARG A 487 -8.64 5.19 14.43
CA ARG A 487 -8.88 4.90 15.86
C ARG A 487 -8.62 6.13 16.73
N LEU A 488 -7.54 6.85 16.47
CA LEU A 488 -7.17 8.06 17.20
C LEU A 488 -8.17 9.20 16.93
N ALA A 489 -8.60 9.39 15.69
CA ALA A 489 -9.66 10.34 15.35
C ALA A 489 -10.98 10.02 16.08
N GLU A 490 -11.32 8.73 16.22
CA GLU A 490 -12.51 8.32 16.99
C GLU A 490 -12.40 8.56 18.50
N ILE A 491 -11.23 8.89 19.05
CA ILE A 491 -11.08 9.41 20.42
C ILE A 491 -10.76 10.91 20.46
N ASN A 492 -11.04 11.62 19.37
CA ASN A 492 -10.94 13.07 19.20
C ASN A 492 -9.49 13.61 19.14
N VAL A 493 -8.53 12.82 18.65
CA VAL A 493 -7.23 13.36 18.22
C VAL A 493 -7.44 14.15 16.92
N PRO A 494 -7.07 15.44 16.84
CA PRO A 494 -7.23 16.24 15.63
C PRO A 494 -6.44 15.69 14.43
N THR A 495 -7.02 15.83 13.24
CA THR A 495 -6.46 15.34 11.97
C THR A 495 -6.19 16.46 10.97
N ILE A 496 -5.05 16.38 10.30
CA ILE A 496 -4.64 17.28 9.24
C ILE A 496 -4.31 16.46 8.00
N ALA A 497 -4.87 16.85 6.85
CA ALA A 497 -4.46 16.33 5.55
C ALA A 497 -3.80 17.44 4.71
N VAL A 498 -2.60 17.19 4.17
CA VAL A 498 -1.88 18.14 3.31
C VAL A 498 -2.05 17.83 1.82
N GLY A 499 -2.26 18.87 1.00
CA GLY A 499 -2.41 18.76 -0.45
C GLY A 499 -3.87 18.75 -0.90
N GLY A 500 -4.17 17.98 -1.95
CA GLY A 500 -5.49 17.92 -2.56
C GLY A 500 -5.89 19.20 -3.29
N PHE A 501 -7.20 19.42 -3.43
CA PHE A 501 -7.75 20.62 -4.08
C PHE A 501 -8.02 21.75 -3.07
N PRO A 502 -7.82 23.02 -3.47
CA PRO A 502 -8.27 24.17 -2.71
C PRO A 502 -9.73 24.07 -2.29
N ASN A 503 -10.03 24.43 -1.04
CA ASN A 503 -11.38 24.49 -0.48
C ASN A 503 -12.16 23.16 -0.50
N THR A 504 -11.46 22.03 -0.70
CA THR A 504 -12.07 20.69 -0.73
C THR A 504 -11.37 19.82 0.31
N ARG A 505 -11.94 19.77 1.51
CA ARG A 505 -11.47 18.83 2.54
C ARG A 505 -11.55 17.41 2.02
N PHE A 506 -10.63 16.57 2.48
CA PHE A 506 -10.51 15.20 2.01
C PHE A 506 -10.05 14.29 3.12
N SER A 507 -10.23 12.99 2.89
CA SER A 507 -10.03 11.98 3.91
C SER A 507 -8.56 11.87 4.31
N PHE A 508 -8.29 11.86 5.61
CA PHE A 508 -6.93 11.74 6.13
C PHE A 508 -6.37 10.31 6.01
N ALA A 509 -7.22 9.30 5.86
CA ALA A 509 -6.83 7.89 5.73
C ALA A 509 -7.88 7.06 4.97
N GLN A 510 -7.50 5.88 4.47
CA GLN A 510 -8.35 5.01 3.63
C GLN A 510 -8.14 3.51 3.89
N TYR A 511 -9.19 2.71 3.64
CA TYR A 511 -9.20 1.23 3.66
C TYR A 511 -8.73 0.59 4.97
N ALA A 512 -9.37 0.93 6.09
CA ALA A 512 -8.96 0.51 7.44
C ALA A 512 -9.26 -0.97 7.78
N VAL A 513 -9.58 -1.82 6.80
CA VAL A 513 -9.83 -3.25 7.01
C VAL A 513 -8.57 -4.05 7.33
N GLY A 514 -7.40 -3.67 6.81
CA GLY A 514 -6.11 -4.34 7.06
C GLY A 514 -5.99 -5.78 6.53
N ASP A 515 -7.04 -6.60 6.61
CA ASP A 515 -7.05 -8.00 6.19
C ASP A 515 -7.18 -8.14 4.68
N VAL A 516 -6.11 -8.67 4.11
CA VAL A 516 -5.95 -8.93 2.69
C VAL A 516 -5.56 -10.39 2.49
N SER A 517 -6.01 -10.98 1.39
CA SER A 517 -5.51 -12.26 0.93
C SER A 517 -5.38 -12.26 -0.60
N SER A 518 -4.84 -13.34 -1.13
CA SER A 518 -4.64 -13.50 -2.57
C SER A 518 -5.03 -14.88 -3.08
N SER A 519 -5.26 -14.98 -4.39
CA SER A 519 -5.45 -16.26 -5.06
C SER A 519 -4.27 -17.21 -4.85
N ALA A 520 -3.04 -16.72 -4.71
CA ALA A 520 -1.86 -17.56 -4.44
C ALA A 520 -1.93 -18.22 -3.05
N GLU A 521 -2.36 -17.46 -2.03
CA GLU A 521 -2.58 -18.01 -0.70
C GLU A 521 -3.73 -19.02 -0.68
N ILE A 522 -4.86 -18.68 -1.30
CA ILE A 522 -6.02 -19.59 -1.39
C ILE A 522 -5.67 -20.86 -2.17
N GLN A 523 -4.91 -20.78 -3.26
CA GLN A 523 -4.44 -21.94 -4.02
C GLN A 523 -3.62 -22.89 -3.15
N SER A 524 -2.75 -22.36 -2.28
CA SER A 524 -2.00 -23.18 -1.33
C SER A 524 -2.91 -23.92 -0.34
N LEU A 525 -4.10 -23.37 -0.03
CA LEU A 525 -5.09 -24.01 0.83
C LEU A 525 -5.96 -25.05 0.09
N LEU A 526 -6.03 -25.01 -1.24
CA LEU A 526 -6.79 -25.99 -2.04
C LEU A 526 -6.20 -27.40 -1.95
N GLU A 527 -4.93 -27.53 -1.56
CA GLU A 527 -4.25 -28.82 -1.36
C GLU A 527 -4.68 -29.55 -0.07
N LEU A 528 -5.44 -28.88 0.80
CA LEU A 528 -5.91 -29.47 2.05
C LEU A 528 -6.95 -30.57 1.80
N LYS A 529 -6.79 -31.69 2.54
CA LYS A 529 -7.48 -32.97 2.30
C LYS A 529 -9.00 -32.87 2.16
N ASN A 530 -9.66 -31.97 2.91
CA ASN A 530 -11.12 -31.87 2.92
C ASN A 530 -11.69 -30.72 2.08
N ILE A 531 -10.88 -30.09 1.21
CA ILE A 531 -11.38 -29.14 0.21
C ILE A 531 -11.88 -29.93 -1.01
N ASN A 532 -13.13 -29.71 -1.38
CA ASN A 532 -13.80 -30.45 -2.47
C ASN A 532 -13.15 -30.13 -3.83
N SER A 533 -12.92 -31.14 -4.67
CA SER A 533 -12.42 -31.02 -6.04
C SER A 533 -13.21 -30.03 -6.91
N SER A 534 -14.52 -29.86 -6.65
CA SER A 534 -15.32 -28.84 -7.33
C SER A 534 -14.84 -27.42 -7.01
N LEU A 535 -14.49 -27.12 -5.76
CA LEU A 535 -13.92 -25.81 -5.38
C LEU A 535 -12.53 -25.61 -5.98
N VAL A 536 -11.71 -26.67 -6.01
CA VAL A 536 -10.40 -26.63 -6.67
C VAL A 536 -10.55 -26.19 -8.12
N SER A 537 -11.45 -26.82 -8.88
CA SER A 537 -11.67 -26.47 -10.29
C SER A 537 -12.15 -25.03 -10.51
N LYS A 538 -12.96 -24.49 -9.58
CA LYS A 538 -13.53 -23.14 -9.67
C LYS A 538 -12.56 -22.02 -9.28
N LEU A 539 -11.56 -22.33 -8.47
CA LEU A 539 -10.62 -21.36 -7.91
C LEU A 539 -9.21 -21.45 -8.53
N SER A 540 -9.03 -22.32 -9.52
CA SER A 540 -7.80 -22.41 -10.31
C SER A 540 -7.66 -21.21 -11.24
N LEU A 541 -6.76 -20.29 -10.89
CA LEU A 541 -6.36 -19.15 -11.71
C LEU A 541 -5.03 -19.49 -12.44
N PRO A 542 -4.79 -19.02 -13.67
CA PRO A 542 -3.48 -19.17 -14.31
C PRO A 542 -2.34 -18.71 -13.40
N SER A 543 -1.24 -19.47 -13.34
CA SER A 543 -0.16 -19.25 -12.38
C SER A 543 0.57 -17.91 -12.55
N ASN A 544 0.48 -17.29 -13.72
CA ASN A 544 1.04 -15.97 -13.98
C ASN A 544 0.11 -14.83 -13.55
N LEU A 545 -1.07 -15.14 -13.01
CA LEU A 545 -2.04 -14.16 -12.52
C LEU A 545 -2.21 -14.33 -11.01
N THR A 546 -2.17 -13.20 -10.30
CA THR A 546 -2.47 -13.13 -8.87
C THR A 546 -3.58 -12.11 -8.64
N LEU A 547 -4.68 -12.56 -8.07
CA LEU A 547 -5.76 -11.69 -7.61
C LEU A 547 -5.61 -11.44 -6.11
N GLN A 548 -5.49 -10.18 -5.71
CA GLN A 548 -5.52 -9.75 -4.31
C GLN A 548 -6.90 -9.15 -4.00
N PHE A 549 -7.42 -9.35 -2.79
CA PHE A 549 -8.72 -8.82 -2.37
C PHE A 549 -8.84 -8.62 -0.84
N THR A 550 -9.67 -7.66 -0.47
CA THR A 550 -10.06 -7.37 0.93
C THR A 550 -10.98 -8.47 1.50
N LEU A 551 -10.62 -9.02 2.67
CA LEU A 551 -11.31 -10.18 3.24
C LEU A 551 -12.41 -9.86 4.26
N ALA A 552 -12.35 -8.69 4.90
CA ALA A 552 -13.25 -8.33 5.99
C ALA A 552 -13.90 -6.97 5.77
N GLU A 553 -15.00 -6.72 6.47
CA GLU A 553 -15.49 -5.39 6.76
C GLU A 553 -15.00 -4.99 8.16
N ALA A 554 -14.37 -3.82 8.29
CA ALA A 554 -14.08 -3.20 9.57
C ALA A 554 -15.19 -2.22 9.93
N TYR A 555 -15.50 -2.11 11.21
CA TYR A 555 -16.60 -1.30 11.70
C TYR A 555 -16.14 -0.22 12.66
N SER A 556 -16.77 0.95 12.60
CA SER A 556 -16.50 2.03 13.56
C SER A 556 -16.85 1.61 14.99
N ILE A 557 -16.06 2.07 15.97
CA ILE A 557 -16.41 1.92 17.40
C ILE A 557 -17.49 2.94 17.78
N LYS A 558 -17.38 4.17 17.27
CA LYS A 558 -18.37 5.24 17.48
C LYS A 558 -19.70 4.96 16.78
N ASN A 559 -19.66 4.42 15.56
CA ASN A 559 -20.82 4.14 14.72
C ASN A 559 -20.87 2.65 14.32
N PRO A 560 -21.41 1.74 15.15
CA PRO A 560 -21.24 0.28 14.97
C PRO A 560 -21.76 -0.34 13.66
N ASN A 561 -22.58 0.39 12.89
CA ASN A 561 -23.12 -0.05 11.60
C ASN A 561 -22.36 0.54 10.40
N GLU A 562 -21.43 1.46 10.63
CA GLU A 562 -20.63 2.10 9.58
C GLU A 562 -19.45 1.20 9.19
N VAL A 563 -19.37 0.82 7.91
CA VAL A 563 -18.23 0.10 7.34
C VAL A 563 -17.14 1.11 7.01
N MET A 564 -15.98 0.91 7.63
CA MET A 564 -14.85 1.83 7.64
C MET A 564 -14.32 2.16 6.24
N ASP A 565 -14.33 1.19 5.33
CA ASP A 565 -13.85 1.32 3.97
C ASP A 565 -14.69 2.27 3.10
N TYR A 566 -15.97 2.43 3.43
CA TYR A 566 -16.88 3.34 2.74
C TYR A 566 -17.21 4.57 3.58
N ALA A 567 -16.58 4.76 4.74
CA ALA A 567 -16.80 5.94 5.57
C ALA A 567 -15.97 7.11 5.02
N TYR A 568 -16.64 8.13 4.46
CA TYR A 568 -15.98 9.38 4.09
C TYR A 568 -15.65 10.18 5.37
N ARG A 569 -14.37 10.35 5.66
CA ARG A 569 -13.87 10.92 6.93
C ARG A 569 -12.84 12.01 6.64
N PRO A 570 -13.31 13.21 6.24
CA PRO A 570 -12.42 14.31 5.91
C PRO A 570 -11.62 14.76 7.15
N ALA A 571 -10.38 15.21 6.93
CA ALA A 571 -9.57 15.78 7.99
C ALA A 571 -10.24 17.02 8.63
N ASP A 572 -9.96 17.23 9.92
CA ASP A 572 -10.43 18.40 10.67
C ASP A 572 -9.86 19.70 10.09
N TYR A 573 -8.64 19.62 9.55
CA TYR A 573 -7.96 20.73 8.89
C TYR A 573 -7.25 20.27 7.62
N GLN A 574 -7.03 21.22 6.71
CA GLN A 574 -6.31 21.00 5.47
C GLN A 574 -5.15 21.98 5.37
N LEU A 575 -3.96 21.45 5.08
CA LEU A 575 -2.78 22.23 4.74
C LEU A 575 -2.51 22.11 3.24
N TYR A 576 -1.71 23.03 2.71
CA TYR A 576 -1.29 23.01 1.32
C TYR A 576 0.22 23.08 1.24
N TYR A 577 0.78 22.41 0.23
CA TYR A 577 2.19 22.54 -0.08
C TYR A 577 2.47 23.93 -0.66
N ASP A 578 3.58 24.50 -0.21
CA ASP A 578 4.26 25.63 -0.85
C ASP A 578 5.63 25.17 -1.35
N GLU A 579 6.37 26.08 -1.99
CA GLU A 579 7.70 25.83 -2.57
C GLU A 579 8.70 25.22 -1.59
N ARG A 580 8.56 25.53 -0.30
CA ARG A 580 9.46 25.12 0.77
C ARG A 580 8.93 23.87 1.47
N SER A 581 7.65 23.86 1.83
CA SER A 581 7.02 22.78 2.57
C SER A 581 6.88 21.48 1.78
N ALA A 582 6.90 21.55 0.44
CA ALA A 582 6.98 20.36 -0.42
C ALA A 582 8.32 19.61 -0.31
N ARG A 583 9.40 20.31 0.09
CA ARG A 583 10.78 19.81 0.07
C ARG A 583 11.42 19.67 1.45
N ASP A 584 10.85 20.35 2.43
CA ASP A 584 11.28 20.34 3.81
C ASP A 584 10.08 20.04 4.72
N PRO A 585 9.88 18.77 5.13
CA PRO A 585 8.81 18.35 6.03
C PRO A 585 8.77 19.13 7.34
N SER A 586 9.89 19.69 7.82
CA SER A 586 9.89 20.48 9.05
C SER A 586 9.04 21.76 8.93
N CYS A 587 8.90 22.30 7.71
CA CYS A 587 8.01 23.42 7.45
C CYS A 587 6.53 23.02 7.62
N LEU A 588 6.15 21.82 7.18
CA LEU A 588 4.79 21.29 7.41
C LEU A 588 4.54 20.98 8.87
N TRP A 589 5.52 20.43 9.58
CA TRP A 589 5.40 20.19 11.02
C TRP A 589 5.15 21.50 11.79
N ILE A 590 5.83 22.58 11.44
CA ILE A 590 5.57 23.90 12.04
C ILE A 590 4.14 24.37 11.77
N GLN A 591 3.64 24.23 10.54
CA GLN A 591 2.26 24.58 10.20
C GLN A 591 1.24 23.71 10.95
N ALA A 592 1.49 22.41 11.06
CA ALA A 592 0.64 21.48 11.78
C ALA A 592 0.61 21.74 13.29
N ALA A 593 1.70 22.24 13.88
CA ALA A 593 1.78 22.60 15.29
C ALA A 593 0.80 23.72 15.68
N GLU A 594 0.34 24.54 14.73
CA GLU A 594 -0.66 25.58 14.99
C GLU A 594 -2.05 25.03 15.38
N TYR A 595 -2.26 23.71 15.27
CA TYR A 595 -3.55 23.05 15.51
C TYR A 595 -3.63 22.28 16.82
N PHE A 596 -2.58 22.30 17.65
CA PHE A 596 -2.66 21.70 18.99
C PHE A 596 -3.78 22.32 19.84
N GLY A 597 -4.72 21.49 20.30
CA GLY A 597 -5.79 21.88 21.21
C GLY A 597 -6.87 22.79 20.60
N LYS A 598 -6.96 22.87 19.26
CA LYS A 598 -8.03 23.60 18.56
C LYS A 598 -9.33 22.81 18.45
#